data_AF-F6QQT0-F1
#
_entry.id   AF-F6QQT0-F1
#
_cell.length_a   1.000
_cell.length_b   1.000
_cell.length_c   1.000
_cell.angle_alpha   90.00
_cell.angle_beta   90.00
_cell.angle_gamma   90.00
#
_symmetry.space_group_name_H-M   'P 1'
#
loop_
_entity.id
_entity.type
_entity.pdbx_description
1 polymer ?
#
loop_
_entity_poly.entity_id
_entity_poly.type
_entity_poly.pdbx_seq_one_letter_code
_entity_poly.pdbx_strand_id
1 'polypeptide(L)'
;FLRIAGKEKEISSLQSEVDALKNAVEQQRKKNNDLREKNWKAMEALASTEKLLQDKVNKTAKERQQQLEAAESRAKEVLQDLFPSVSLPSTLAMEQKLKEAEESHALLQLDCEKYKSVLAETEGILKRLQLSVEEEESKWKIKVDDSQKALRQMKSSFSPLEQEVERLRGENKEVETLKREREHLETELEKAEIERSTYVSEVRELKTQLNETLLKLKIEQSERQKVAGDLYKAQQSLDLIQSKIVKAAGDTSVIENSDVAPEVEATEKETMSVSLNQSVRQLQQLLQAVNQQLTKEREHYQIIE
;
A
#
# COMPACT_ATOMS: atom_id res chain seq x y z
N PHE A 1 -0.13 5.10 1.06
CA PHE A 1 -0.21 4.56 -0.30
C PHE A 1 0.46 5.52 -1.27
N LEU A 2 0.15 6.82 -1.19
CA LEU A 2 0.79 7.89 -1.98
C LEU A 2 2.33 7.91 -1.93
N ARG A 3 2.96 7.62 -0.77
CA ARG A 3 4.44 7.61 -0.64
C ARG A 3 5.11 6.44 -1.37
N ILE A 4 4.47 5.27 -1.42
CA ILE A 4 4.98 4.10 -2.14
C ILE A 4 4.78 4.27 -3.63
N ALA A 5 3.58 4.70 -4.06
CA ALA A 5 3.31 5.04 -5.45
C ALA A 5 4.25 6.13 -5.99
N GLY A 6 4.61 7.12 -5.15
CA GLY A 6 5.60 8.14 -5.49
C GLY A 6 6.99 7.56 -5.76
N LYS A 7 7.42 6.57 -4.97
CA LYS A 7 8.71 5.91 -5.12
C LYS A 7 8.75 4.88 -6.24
N GLU A 8 7.66 4.15 -6.48
CA GLU A 8 7.51 3.29 -7.66
C GLU A 8 7.59 4.10 -8.96
N LYS A 9 7.00 5.31 -8.96
CA LYS A 9 7.12 6.25 -10.07
C LYS A 9 8.56 6.75 -10.23
N GLU A 10 9.25 7.05 -9.13
CA GLU A 10 10.65 7.47 -9.13
C GLU A 10 11.59 6.34 -9.61
N ILE A 11 11.37 5.10 -9.18
CA ILE A 11 12.11 3.92 -9.64
C ILE A 11 11.89 3.69 -11.14
N SER A 12 10.64 3.80 -11.61
CA SER A 12 10.32 3.66 -13.03
C SER A 12 10.97 4.76 -13.86
N SER A 13 11.00 5.99 -13.34
CA SER A 13 11.69 7.13 -13.97
C SER A 13 13.20 6.89 -14.05
N LEU A 14 13.83 6.47 -12.95
CA LEU A 14 15.26 6.17 -12.91
C LEU A 14 15.64 4.96 -13.78
N GLN A 15 14.78 3.94 -13.88
CA GLN A 15 14.98 2.82 -14.79
C GLN A 15 14.94 3.27 -16.25
N SER A 16 13.94 4.08 -16.61
CA SER A 16 13.86 4.67 -17.96
C SER A 16 15.08 5.53 -18.27
N GLU A 17 15.59 6.29 -17.30
CA GLU A 17 16.79 7.12 -17.46
C GLU A 17 18.05 6.27 -17.62
N VAL A 18 18.20 5.20 -16.83
CA VAL A 18 19.32 4.25 -16.97
C VAL A 18 19.31 3.59 -18.35
N ASP A 19 18.15 3.18 -18.85
CA ASP A 19 18.04 2.55 -20.17
C ASP A 19 18.30 3.57 -21.30
N ALA A 20 17.84 4.81 -21.15
CA ALA A 20 18.16 5.90 -22.07
C ALA A 20 19.68 6.18 -22.11
N LEU A 21 20.34 6.24 -20.94
CA LEU A 21 21.78 6.45 -20.83
C LEU A 21 22.58 5.28 -21.41
N LYS A 22 22.17 4.03 -21.17
CA LYS A 22 22.79 2.85 -21.80
C LYS A 22 22.71 2.92 -23.32
N ASN A 23 21.54 3.25 -23.86
CA ASN A 23 21.35 3.40 -25.30
C ASN A 23 22.22 4.53 -25.88
N ALA A 24 22.33 5.67 -25.17
CA ALA A 24 23.18 6.77 -25.58
C ALA A 24 24.67 6.37 -25.59
N VAL A 25 25.15 5.66 -24.56
CA VAL A 25 26.53 5.14 -24.49
C VAL A 25 26.82 4.16 -25.62
N GLU A 26 25.91 3.23 -25.90
CA GLU A 26 26.08 2.25 -26.98
C GLU A 26 26.09 2.93 -28.36
N GLN A 27 25.23 3.94 -28.56
CA GLN A 27 25.28 4.77 -29.77
C GLN A 27 26.59 5.53 -29.91
N GLN A 28 27.12 6.10 -28.82
CA GLN A 28 28.42 6.77 -28.84
C GLN A 28 29.57 5.80 -29.12
N ARG A 29 29.51 4.58 -28.58
CA ARG A 29 30.49 3.52 -28.86
C ARG A 29 30.52 3.16 -30.35
N LYS A 30 29.36 3.01 -30.98
CA LYS A 30 29.25 2.76 -32.44
C LYS A 30 29.83 3.92 -33.24
N LYS A 31 29.43 5.16 -32.93
CA LYS A 31 29.98 6.36 -33.60
C LYS A 31 31.51 6.45 -33.45
N ASN A 32 32.04 6.13 -32.28
CA ASN A 32 33.49 6.16 -32.05
C ASN A 32 34.20 5.09 -32.89
N ASN A 33 33.65 3.88 -32.97
CA ASN A 33 34.18 2.83 -33.84
C ASN A 33 34.16 3.23 -35.32
N ASP A 34 33.06 3.81 -35.80
CA ASP A 34 32.94 4.28 -37.19
C ASP A 34 33.97 5.39 -37.49
N LEU A 35 34.19 6.31 -36.54
CA LEU A 35 35.20 7.36 -36.67
C LEU A 35 36.62 6.79 -36.67
N ARG A 36 36.92 5.78 -35.85
CA ARG A 36 38.21 5.08 -35.86
C ARG A 36 38.46 4.41 -37.21
N GLU A 37 37.46 3.74 -37.77
CA GLU A 37 37.60 3.09 -39.08
C GLU A 37 37.83 4.12 -40.20
N LYS A 38 37.08 5.23 -40.20
CA LYS A 38 37.27 6.32 -41.15
C LYS A 38 38.64 6.98 -41.02
N ASN A 39 39.12 7.22 -39.80
CA ASN A 39 40.45 7.76 -39.55
C ASN A 39 41.54 6.79 -40.00
N TRP A 40 41.37 5.50 -39.75
CA TRP A 40 42.30 4.47 -40.22
C TRP A 40 42.40 4.46 -41.75
N LYS A 41 41.26 4.48 -42.46
CA LYS A 41 41.22 4.58 -43.94
C LYS A 41 41.86 5.86 -44.46
N ALA A 42 41.62 7.00 -43.80
CA ALA A 42 42.24 8.28 -44.17
C ALA A 42 43.77 8.24 -43.97
N MET A 43 44.23 7.62 -42.89
CA MET A 43 45.65 7.48 -42.59
C MET A 43 46.34 6.54 -43.58
N GLU A 44 45.70 5.44 -43.97
CA GLU A 44 46.19 4.53 -45.00
C GLU A 44 46.29 5.22 -46.38
N ALA A 45 45.28 6.01 -46.75
CA ALA A 45 45.32 6.81 -47.97
C ALA A 45 46.45 7.86 -47.95
N LEU A 46 46.62 8.57 -46.84
CA LEU A 46 47.72 9.53 -46.66
C LEU A 46 49.08 8.86 -46.79
N ALA A 47 49.31 7.75 -46.08
CA ALA A 47 50.56 7.00 -46.16
C ALA A 47 50.87 6.52 -47.59
N SER A 48 49.84 6.10 -48.34
CA SER A 48 49.99 5.73 -49.75
C SER A 48 50.38 6.92 -50.63
N THR A 49 49.76 8.08 -50.44
CA THR A 49 50.11 9.30 -51.19
C THR A 49 51.50 9.82 -50.83
N GLU A 50 51.90 9.75 -49.57
CA GLU A 50 53.22 10.13 -49.09
C GLU A 50 54.29 9.25 -49.74
N LYS A 51 54.09 7.92 -49.73
CA LYS A 51 55.00 6.99 -50.40
C LYS A 51 55.14 7.29 -51.90
N LEU A 52 54.03 7.54 -52.59
CA LEU A 52 54.04 7.88 -54.01
C LEU A 52 54.82 9.18 -54.31
N LEU A 53 54.64 10.21 -53.47
CA LEU A 53 55.35 11.47 -53.62
C LEU A 53 56.84 11.31 -53.33
N GLN A 54 57.19 10.56 -52.28
CA GLN A 54 58.57 10.24 -51.95
C GLN A 54 59.28 9.53 -53.11
N ASP A 55 58.61 8.54 -53.71
CA ASP A 55 59.13 7.81 -54.87
C ASP A 55 59.31 8.73 -56.09
N LYS A 56 58.36 9.64 -56.35
CA LYS A 56 58.47 10.63 -57.43
C LYS A 56 59.60 11.62 -57.20
N VAL A 57 59.78 12.12 -55.98
CA VAL A 57 60.86 13.06 -55.63
C VAL A 57 62.21 12.38 -55.84
N ASN A 58 62.38 11.16 -55.34
CA ASN A 58 63.61 10.37 -55.51
C ASN A 58 63.91 10.09 -56.99
N LYS A 59 62.88 9.74 -57.77
CA LYS A 59 63.02 9.52 -59.22
C LYS A 59 63.42 10.81 -59.94
N THR A 60 62.74 11.91 -59.68
CA THR A 60 63.00 13.20 -60.33
C THR A 60 64.39 13.73 -59.98
N ALA A 61 64.81 13.60 -58.72
CA ALA A 61 66.14 13.97 -58.27
C ALA A 61 67.22 13.16 -59.01
N LYS A 62 67.03 11.84 -59.16
CA LYS A 62 67.95 10.97 -59.90
C LYS A 62 68.03 11.32 -61.39
N GLU A 63 66.88 11.57 -62.04
CA GLU A 63 66.82 11.99 -63.44
C GLU A 63 67.49 13.36 -63.67
N ARG A 64 67.25 14.32 -62.78
CA ARG A 64 67.90 15.65 -62.82
C ARG A 64 69.42 15.54 -62.64
N GLN A 65 69.88 14.73 -61.69
CA GLN A 65 71.31 14.51 -61.46
C GLN A 65 71.99 13.93 -62.71
N GLN A 66 71.39 12.91 -63.32
CA GLN A 66 71.90 12.32 -64.58
C GLN A 66 71.92 13.33 -65.73
N GLN A 67 70.89 14.17 -65.84
CA GLN A 67 70.86 15.24 -66.85
C GLN A 67 71.95 16.28 -66.61
N LEU A 68 72.22 16.63 -65.35
CA LEU A 68 73.27 17.58 -64.99
C LEU A 68 74.65 17.00 -65.33
N GLU A 69 74.94 15.77 -64.92
CA GLU A 69 76.19 15.07 -65.23
C GLU A 69 76.41 14.92 -66.75
N ALA A 70 75.35 14.61 -67.50
CA ALA A 70 75.41 14.50 -68.96
C ALA A 70 75.55 15.86 -69.67
N ALA A 71 75.00 16.93 -69.09
CA ALA A 71 75.17 18.29 -69.60
C ALA A 71 76.57 18.83 -69.29
N GLU A 72 77.06 18.58 -68.07
CA GLU A 72 78.41 18.95 -67.64
C GLU A 72 79.48 18.22 -68.45
N SER A 73 79.31 16.90 -68.68
CA SER A 73 80.24 16.13 -69.52
C SER A 73 80.26 16.65 -70.96
N ARG A 74 79.10 16.92 -71.56
CA ARG A 74 79.03 17.52 -72.91
C ARG A 74 79.61 18.92 -72.97
N ALA A 75 79.34 19.76 -71.96
CA ALA A 75 79.92 21.10 -71.89
C ALA A 75 81.44 21.04 -71.77
N LYS A 76 81.97 20.09 -70.98
CA LYS A 76 83.40 19.85 -70.83
C LYS A 76 84.05 19.36 -72.13
N GLU A 77 83.43 18.41 -72.84
CA GLU A 77 83.91 17.95 -74.16
C GLU A 77 83.94 19.09 -75.18
N VAL A 78 82.85 19.86 -75.28
CA VAL A 78 82.76 20.99 -76.22
C VAL A 78 83.75 22.11 -75.88
N LEU A 79 83.94 22.42 -74.59
CA LEU A 79 84.94 23.40 -74.14
C LEU A 79 86.38 22.94 -74.39
N GLN A 80 86.65 21.65 -74.19
CA GLN A 80 87.97 21.06 -74.41
C GLN A 80 88.33 20.98 -75.90
N ASP A 81 87.33 20.77 -76.77
CA ASP A 81 87.49 20.79 -78.23
C ASP A 81 87.63 22.20 -78.81
N LEU A 82 86.82 23.16 -78.33
CA LEU A 82 86.78 24.51 -78.91
C LEU A 82 87.89 25.43 -78.41
N PHE A 83 88.40 25.22 -77.19
CA PHE A 83 89.40 26.09 -76.58
C PHE A 83 90.43 25.29 -75.75
N PRO A 84 91.42 24.63 -76.39
CA PRO A 84 92.46 23.88 -75.68
C PRO A 84 93.36 24.75 -74.77
N SER A 85 93.20 26.09 -74.78
CA SER A 85 94.11 27.04 -74.12
C SER A 85 93.45 28.27 -73.47
N VAL A 86 92.12 28.34 -73.29
CA VAL A 86 91.47 29.61 -72.89
C VAL A 86 90.59 29.52 -71.63
N SER A 87 90.82 30.50 -70.73
CA SER A 87 90.07 30.81 -69.50
C SER A 87 88.69 31.43 -69.79
N LEU A 88 87.68 31.05 -68.98
CA LEU A 88 86.24 31.33 -69.14
C LEU A 88 85.81 32.81 -68.92
N PRO A 89 84.59 33.22 -69.37
CA PRO A 89 84.09 34.60 -69.40
C PRO A 89 83.59 35.20 -68.05
N SER A 90 83.46 36.54 -68.02
CA SER A 90 83.34 37.48 -66.88
C SER A 90 82.60 37.06 -65.59
N THR A 91 83.38 36.99 -64.51
CA THR A 91 83.07 36.56 -63.13
C THR A 91 81.99 37.35 -62.39
N LEU A 92 81.85 38.67 -62.64
CA LEU A 92 81.09 39.59 -61.79
C LEU A 92 79.56 39.37 -61.75
N ALA A 93 78.91 39.04 -62.87
CA ALA A 93 77.46 38.86 -62.91
C ALA A 93 77.00 37.52 -62.28
N MET A 94 77.88 36.51 -62.33
CA MET A 94 77.65 35.23 -61.65
C MET A 94 77.86 35.36 -60.13
N GLU A 95 78.88 36.12 -59.70
CA GLU A 95 79.13 36.43 -58.29
C GLU A 95 77.93 37.14 -57.65
N GLN A 96 77.30 38.09 -58.36
CA GLN A 96 76.15 38.81 -57.84
C GLN A 96 74.90 37.93 -57.65
N LYS A 97 74.58 37.06 -58.64
CA LYS A 97 73.49 36.09 -58.52
C LYS A 97 73.76 35.02 -57.46
N LEU A 98 75.01 34.63 -57.28
CA LEU A 98 75.42 33.70 -56.23
C LEU A 98 75.17 34.33 -54.85
N LYS A 99 75.58 35.59 -54.65
CA LYS A 99 75.35 36.32 -53.40
C LYS A 99 73.86 36.47 -53.07
N GLU A 100 73.03 36.82 -54.05
CA GLU A 100 71.57 36.91 -53.87
C GLU A 100 70.96 35.55 -53.50
N ALA A 101 71.44 34.46 -54.10
CA ALA A 101 71.01 33.10 -53.76
C ALA A 101 71.47 32.67 -52.36
N GLU A 102 72.68 33.04 -51.94
CA GLU A 102 73.21 32.81 -50.59
C GLU A 102 72.41 33.58 -49.53
N GLU A 103 72.09 34.86 -49.78
CA GLU A 103 71.25 35.68 -48.90
C GLU A 103 69.83 35.11 -48.79
N SER A 104 69.23 34.69 -49.90
CA SER A 104 67.92 34.03 -49.93
C SER A 104 67.93 32.69 -49.19
N HIS A 105 68.98 31.88 -49.38
CA HIS A 105 69.18 30.63 -48.66
C HIS A 105 69.31 30.87 -47.14
N ALA A 106 70.07 31.88 -46.73
CA ALA A 106 70.20 32.25 -45.33
C ALA A 106 68.87 32.68 -44.69
N LEU A 107 68.04 33.45 -45.40
CA LEU A 107 66.73 33.86 -44.93
C LEU A 107 65.77 32.66 -44.78
N LEU A 108 65.71 31.79 -45.79
CA LEU A 108 64.90 30.56 -45.73
C LEU A 108 65.33 29.64 -44.59
N GLN A 109 66.64 29.57 -44.32
CA GLN A 109 67.17 28.80 -43.20
C GLN A 109 66.71 29.36 -41.86
N LEU A 110 66.72 30.69 -41.68
CA LEU A 110 66.21 31.35 -40.48
C LEU A 110 64.70 31.11 -40.29
N ASP A 111 63.91 31.18 -41.36
CA ASP A 111 62.48 30.88 -41.30
C ASP A 111 62.23 29.42 -40.90
N CYS A 112 63.01 28.48 -41.45
CA CYS A 112 62.92 27.06 -41.08
C CYS A 112 63.26 26.84 -39.60
N GLU A 113 64.27 27.51 -39.07
CA GLU A 113 64.62 27.45 -37.64
C GLU A 113 63.50 28.02 -36.76
N LYS A 114 62.88 29.13 -37.17
CA LYS A 114 61.73 29.70 -36.48
C LYS A 114 60.53 28.75 -36.47
N TYR A 115 60.20 28.13 -37.60
CA TYR A 115 59.13 27.14 -37.67
C TYR A 115 59.40 25.93 -36.77
N LYS A 116 60.65 25.42 -36.76
CA LYS A 116 61.05 24.32 -35.85
C LYS A 116 60.84 24.70 -34.38
N SER A 117 61.20 25.93 -33.99
CA SER A 117 61.02 26.43 -32.63
C SER A 117 59.54 26.49 -32.23
N VAL A 118 58.69 27.08 -33.07
CA VAL A 118 57.24 27.18 -32.83
C VAL A 118 56.60 25.79 -32.78
N LEU A 119 57.02 24.86 -33.64
CA LEU A 119 56.54 23.47 -33.60
C LEU A 119 56.89 22.78 -32.29
N ALA A 120 58.12 22.94 -31.79
CA ALA A 120 58.52 22.38 -30.50
C ALA A 120 57.71 22.99 -29.33
N GLU A 121 57.44 24.31 -29.36
CA GLU A 121 56.62 24.96 -28.34
C GLU A 121 55.18 24.47 -28.36
N THR A 122 54.57 24.37 -29.54
CA THR A 122 53.20 23.90 -29.72
C THR A 122 53.05 22.43 -29.33
N GLU A 123 53.99 21.56 -29.69
CA GLU A 123 54.04 20.17 -29.22
C GLU A 123 54.12 20.12 -27.68
N GLY A 124 54.93 20.97 -27.08
CA GLY A 124 55.03 21.09 -25.62
C GLY A 124 53.71 21.51 -24.95
N ILE A 125 53.00 22.47 -25.53
CA ILE A 125 51.67 22.90 -25.05
C ILE A 125 50.66 21.77 -25.18
N LEU A 126 50.60 21.11 -26.33
CA LEU A 126 49.68 19.99 -26.58
C LEU A 126 49.91 18.85 -25.59
N LYS A 127 51.17 18.52 -25.30
CA LYS A 127 51.51 17.47 -24.32
C LYS A 127 51.06 17.82 -22.91
N ARG A 128 51.19 19.09 -22.48
CA ARG A 128 50.67 19.54 -21.18
C ARG A 128 49.15 19.51 -21.11
N LEU A 129 48.46 19.94 -22.18
CA LEU A 129 47.00 19.87 -22.26
C LEU A 129 46.50 18.43 -22.21
N GLN A 130 47.13 17.52 -22.96
CA GLN A 130 46.80 16.11 -22.94
C GLN A 130 46.91 15.52 -21.53
N LEU A 131 48.04 15.75 -20.85
CA LEU A 131 48.23 15.28 -19.47
C LEU A 131 47.19 15.87 -18.50
N SER A 132 46.87 17.15 -18.64
CA SER A 132 45.84 17.81 -17.81
C SER A 132 44.46 17.20 -18.03
N VAL A 133 44.10 16.85 -19.26
CA VAL A 133 42.82 16.20 -19.58
C VAL A 133 42.79 14.78 -19.00
N GLU A 134 43.85 13.99 -19.19
CA GLU A 134 43.95 12.63 -18.67
C GLU A 134 43.86 12.59 -17.13
N GLU A 135 44.50 13.54 -16.45
CA GLU A 135 44.41 13.67 -14.98
C GLU A 135 42.97 14.02 -14.54
N GLU A 136 42.33 14.96 -15.22
CA GLU A 136 40.97 15.37 -14.90
C GLU A 136 39.96 14.25 -15.17
N GLU A 137 40.10 13.52 -16.28
CA GLU A 137 39.30 12.31 -16.57
C GLU A 137 39.44 11.25 -15.47
N SER A 138 40.65 11.04 -14.96
CA SER A 138 40.91 10.12 -13.85
C SER A 138 40.21 10.57 -12.56
N LYS A 139 40.27 11.86 -12.23
CA LYS A 139 39.57 12.45 -11.07
C LYS A 139 38.06 12.28 -11.18
N TRP A 140 37.47 12.60 -12.33
CA TRP A 140 36.02 12.46 -12.54
C TRP A 140 35.58 11.00 -12.50
N LYS A 141 36.39 10.07 -13.02
CA LYS A 141 36.12 8.63 -12.92
C LYS A 141 36.01 8.18 -11.46
N ILE A 142 36.97 8.55 -10.60
CA ILE A 142 36.94 8.23 -9.17
C ILE A 142 35.69 8.84 -8.51
N LYS A 143 35.40 10.12 -8.79
CA LYS A 143 34.25 10.82 -8.20
C LYS A 143 32.91 10.19 -8.59
N VAL A 144 32.79 9.71 -9.83
CA VAL A 144 31.62 8.96 -10.31
C VAL A 144 31.49 7.64 -9.58
N ASP A 145 32.58 6.87 -9.45
CA ASP A 145 32.57 5.59 -8.75
C ASP A 145 32.20 5.74 -7.26
N ASP A 146 32.74 6.74 -6.57
CA ASP A 146 32.40 7.06 -5.18
C ASP A 146 30.93 7.46 -5.04
N SER A 147 30.44 8.31 -5.94
CA SER A 147 29.03 8.73 -5.95
C SER A 147 28.09 7.55 -6.22
N GLN A 148 28.45 6.64 -7.14
CA GLN A 148 27.70 5.41 -7.39
C GLN A 148 27.70 4.48 -6.17
N LYS A 149 28.84 4.36 -5.47
CA LYS A 149 28.95 3.56 -4.25
C LYS A 149 28.08 4.13 -3.12
N ALA A 150 28.10 5.45 -2.91
CA ALA A 150 27.24 6.13 -1.95
C ALA A 150 25.75 5.93 -2.28
N LEU A 151 25.38 6.01 -3.56
CA LEU A 151 24.01 5.75 -4.01
C LEU A 151 23.57 4.30 -3.73
N ARG A 152 24.44 3.31 -3.97
CA ARG A 152 24.16 1.90 -3.65
C ARG A 152 23.95 1.70 -2.14
N GLN A 153 24.80 2.31 -1.32
CA GLN A 153 24.66 2.27 0.14
C GLN A 153 23.36 2.91 0.59
N MET A 154 23.02 4.09 0.09
CA MET A 154 21.77 4.78 0.41
C MET A 154 20.55 3.93 0.02
N LYS A 155 20.54 3.35 -1.19
CA LYS A 155 19.47 2.43 -1.63
C LYS A 155 19.35 1.22 -0.69
N SER A 156 20.46 0.63 -0.28
CA SER A 156 20.44 -0.50 0.67
C SER A 156 19.88 -0.11 2.05
N SER A 157 20.18 1.11 2.53
CA SER A 157 19.63 1.62 3.79
C SER A 157 18.14 1.97 3.72
N PHE A 158 17.63 2.23 2.52
CA PHE A 158 16.25 2.61 2.31
C PHE A 158 15.30 1.40 2.26
N SER A 159 15.77 0.24 1.80
CA SER A 159 15.00 -1.01 1.75
C SER A 159 14.33 -1.43 3.09
N PRO A 160 15.00 -1.43 4.25
CA PRO A 160 14.35 -1.79 5.51
C PRO A 160 13.29 -0.75 5.93
N LEU A 161 13.49 0.53 5.62
CA LEU A 161 12.49 1.57 5.90
C LEU A 161 11.26 1.43 5.01
N GLU A 162 11.42 0.99 3.76
CA GLU A 162 10.28 0.65 2.89
C GLU A 162 9.47 -0.51 3.44
N GLN A 163 10.14 -1.58 3.87
CA GLN A 163 9.50 -2.75 4.48
C GLN A 163 8.75 -2.35 5.75
N GLU A 164 9.34 -1.50 6.59
CA GLU A 164 8.73 -0.99 7.81
C GLU A 164 7.47 -0.15 7.53
N VAL A 165 7.50 0.70 6.50
CA VAL A 165 6.32 1.48 6.09
C VAL A 165 5.19 0.59 5.60
N GLU A 166 5.50 -0.51 4.90
CA GLU A 166 4.49 -1.46 4.44
C GLU A 166 3.94 -2.31 5.59
N ARG A 167 4.79 -2.69 6.55
CA ARG A 167 4.37 -3.36 7.79
C ARG A 167 3.40 -2.49 8.59
N LEU A 168 3.77 -1.24 8.87
CA LEU A 168 2.92 -0.27 9.60
C LEU A 168 1.61 0.01 8.85
N ARG A 169 1.63 0.00 7.51
CA ARG A 169 0.40 0.10 6.71
C ARG A 169 -0.52 -1.10 6.94
N GLY A 170 0.03 -2.31 7.03
CA GLY A 170 -0.72 -3.52 7.36
C GLY A 170 -1.38 -3.41 8.73
N GLU A 171 -0.60 -3.06 9.75
CA GLU A 171 -1.10 -2.88 11.13
C GLU A 171 -2.18 -1.79 11.22
N ASN A 172 -2.05 -0.70 10.47
CA ASN A 172 -3.05 0.36 10.46
C ASN A 172 -4.39 -0.12 9.86
N LYS A 173 -4.35 -0.96 8.82
CA LYS A 173 -5.57 -1.59 8.28
C LYS A 173 -6.25 -2.48 9.31
N GLU A 174 -5.48 -3.27 10.04
CA GLU A 174 -5.97 -4.14 11.11
C GLU A 174 -6.58 -3.35 12.27
N VAL A 175 -5.94 -2.25 12.68
CA VAL A 175 -6.50 -1.34 13.67
C VAL A 175 -7.83 -0.75 13.21
N GLU A 176 -7.95 -0.37 11.94
CA GLU A 176 -9.22 0.14 11.40
C GLU A 176 -10.31 -0.95 11.34
N THR A 177 -9.97 -2.22 11.07
CA THR A 177 -10.96 -3.31 11.15
C THR A 177 -11.43 -3.53 12.58
N LEU A 178 -10.50 -3.62 13.53
CA LEU A 178 -10.82 -3.79 14.95
C LEU A 178 -11.64 -2.62 15.49
N LYS A 179 -11.38 -1.39 15.02
CA LYS A 179 -12.16 -0.21 15.42
C LYS A 179 -13.62 -0.30 14.98
N ARG A 180 -13.89 -0.76 13.75
CA ARG A 180 -15.27 -0.99 13.27
C ARG A 180 -15.97 -2.09 14.05
N GLU A 181 -15.28 -3.17 14.36
CA GLU A 181 -15.82 -4.26 15.20
C GLU A 181 -16.15 -3.76 16.61
N ARG A 182 -15.25 -2.97 17.22
CA ARG A 182 -15.50 -2.35 18.52
C ARG A 182 -16.73 -1.44 18.49
N GLU A 183 -16.84 -0.55 17.50
CA GLU A 183 -18.01 0.33 17.34
C GLU A 183 -19.30 -0.48 17.19
N HIS A 184 -19.28 -1.58 16.43
CA HIS A 184 -20.42 -2.47 16.32
C HIS A 184 -20.79 -3.12 17.67
N LEU A 185 -19.82 -3.67 18.40
CA LEU A 185 -20.04 -4.26 19.71
C LEU A 185 -20.56 -3.24 20.75
N GLU A 186 -20.06 -2.00 20.70
CA GLU A 186 -20.56 -0.90 21.54
C GLU A 186 -22.05 -0.63 21.26
N THR A 187 -22.48 -0.63 19.99
CA THR A 187 -23.90 -0.45 19.66
C THR A 187 -24.78 -1.61 20.12
N GLU A 188 -24.29 -2.85 20.05
CA GLU A 188 -25.04 -4.02 20.54
C GLU A 188 -25.13 -4.04 22.06
N LEU A 189 -24.07 -3.63 22.76
CA LEU A 189 -24.08 -3.49 24.21
C LEU A 189 -25.11 -2.44 24.67
N GLU A 190 -25.14 -1.27 24.03
CA GLU A 190 -26.12 -0.22 24.35
C GLU A 190 -27.57 -0.74 24.20
N LYS A 191 -27.87 -1.48 23.11
CA LYS A 191 -29.19 -2.10 22.93
C LYS A 191 -29.52 -3.06 24.06
N ALA A 192 -28.60 -3.95 24.42
CA ALA A 192 -28.80 -4.90 25.51
C ALA A 192 -28.99 -4.21 26.86
N GLU A 193 -28.32 -3.08 27.10
CA GLU A 193 -28.51 -2.27 28.31
C GLU A 193 -29.88 -1.59 28.36
N ILE A 194 -30.38 -1.07 27.24
CA ILE A 194 -31.73 -0.51 27.11
C ILE A 194 -32.79 -1.60 27.37
N GLU A 195 -32.65 -2.78 26.75
CA GLU A 195 -33.54 -3.92 26.97
C GLU A 195 -33.53 -4.35 28.45
N ARG A 196 -32.35 -4.50 29.03
CA ARG A 196 -32.21 -4.81 30.46
C ARG A 196 -32.87 -3.77 31.36
N SER A 197 -32.71 -2.48 31.06
CA SER A 197 -33.37 -1.39 31.80
C SER A 197 -34.89 -1.53 31.76
N THR A 198 -35.43 -1.89 30.59
CA THR A 198 -36.86 -2.15 30.38
C THR A 198 -37.33 -3.33 31.23
N TYR A 199 -36.65 -4.48 31.17
CA TYR A 199 -36.96 -5.64 32.01
C TYR A 199 -36.90 -5.34 33.51
N VAL A 200 -35.91 -4.55 33.97
CA VAL A 200 -35.80 -4.16 35.37
C VAL A 200 -37.00 -3.30 35.80
N SER A 201 -37.47 -2.40 34.94
CA SER A 201 -38.67 -1.60 35.20
C SER A 201 -39.93 -2.48 35.31
N GLU A 202 -40.11 -3.42 34.38
CA GLU A 202 -41.24 -4.37 34.39
C GLU A 202 -41.24 -5.25 35.65
N VAL A 203 -40.08 -5.81 36.03
CA VAL A 203 -39.94 -6.61 37.25
C VAL A 203 -40.25 -5.79 38.49
N ARG A 204 -39.84 -4.51 38.53
CA ARG A 204 -40.18 -3.62 39.65
C ARG A 204 -41.68 -3.41 39.76
N GLU A 205 -42.35 -3.18 38.64
CA GLU A 205 -43.81 -2.99 38.58
C GLU A 205 -44.55 -4.24 39.05
N LEU A 206 -44.18 -5.42 38.53
CA LEU A 206 -44.73 -6.71 38.98
C LEU A 206 -44.53 -6.95 40.47
N LYS A 207 -43.36 -6.58 41.02
CA LYS A 207 -43.08 -6.68 42.45
C LYS A 207 -44.00 -5.77 43.29
N THR A 208 -44.29 -4.56 42.82
CA THR A 208 -45.23 -3.65 43.48
C THR A 208 -46.62 -4.27 43.51
N GLN A 209 -47.12 -4.75 42.37
CA GLN A 209 -48.44 -5.40 42.26
C GLN A 209 -48.54 -6.65 43.14
N LEU A 210 -47.48 -7.45 43.23
CA LEU A 210 -47.42 -8.62 44.12
C LEU A 210 -47.52 -8.21 45.60
N ASN A 211 -46.84 -7.15 46.01
CA ASN A 211 -46.94 -6.66 47.40
C ASN A 211 -48.35 -6.13 47.72
N GLU A 212 -48.98 -5.43 46.79
CA GLU A 212 -50.37 -4.96 46.95
C GLU A 212 -51.36 -6.11 47.10
N THR A 213 -51.25 -7.13 46.25
CA THR A 213 -52.11 -8.32 46.33
C THR A 213 -51.89 -9.11 47.62
N LEU A 214 -50.64 -9.25 48.07
CA LEU A 214 -50.31 -9.84 49.37
C LEU A 214 -50.94 -9.05 50.53
N LEU A 215 -50.91 -7.72 50.47
CA LEU A 215 -51.54 -6.87 51.49
C LEU A 215 -53.07 -7.06 51.51
N LYS A 216 -53.71 -7.04 50.34
CA LYS A 216 -55.16 -7.29 50.20
C LYS A 216 -55.54 -8.67 50.75
N LEU A 217 -54.78 -9.71 50.40
CA LEU A 217 -54.99 -11.06 50.89
C LEU A 217 -54.87 -11.14 52.42
N LYS A 218 -53.91 -10.43 53.01
CA LYS A 218 -53.73 -10.37 54.46
C LYS A 218 -54.90 -9.68 55.17
N ILE A 219 -55.43 -8.60 54.59
CA ILE A 219 -56.62 -7.91 55.09
C ILE A 219 -57.82 -8.85 55.07
N GLU A 220 -58.11 -9.45 53.91
CA GLU A 220 -59.20 -10.42 53.70
C GLU A 220 -59.07 -11.62 54.67
N GLN A 221 -57.87 -12.13 54.90
CA GLN A 221 -57.64 -13.21 55.86
C GLN A 221 -57.96 -12.79 57.30
N SER A 222 -57.61 -11.57 57.70
CA SER A 222 -57.97 -11.03 59.02
C SER A 222 -59.48 -10.85 59.19
N GLU A 223 -60.17 -10.45 58.11
CA GLU A 223 -61.63 -10.32 58.09
C GLU A 223 -62.31 -11.69 58.20
N ARG A 224 -61.85 -12.69 57.45
CA ARG A 224 -62.34 -14.08 57.59
C ARG A 224 -62.16 -14.62 59.00
N GLN A 225 -61.04 -14.33 59.66
CA GLN A 225 -60.83 -14.73 61.06
C GLN A 225 -61.85 -14.05 62.00
N LYS A 226 -62.15 -12.77 61.80
CA LYS A 226 -63.19 -12.07 62.57
C LYS A 226 -64.57 -12.68 62.34
N VAL A 227 -64.96 -12.87 61.08
CA VAL A 227 -66.25 -13.48 60.70
C VAL A 227 -66.38 -14.90 61.27
N ALA A 228 -65.33 -15.71 61.19
CA ALA A 228 -65.32 -17.05 61.79
C ALA A 228 -65.50 -16.99 63.32
N GLY A 229 -64.88 -16.02 63.99
CA GLY A 229 -65.07 -15.78 65.42
C GLY A 229 -66.49 -15.33 65.78
N ASP A 230 -67.09 -14.45 64.98
CA ASP A 230 -68.47 -13.99 65.19
C ASP A 230 -69.49 -15.10 64.90
N LEU A 231 -69.24 -15.92 63.87
CA LEU A 231 -70.03 -17.12 63.59
C LEU A 231 -70.01 -18.09 64.77
N TYR A 232 -68.85 -18.31 65.40
CA TYR A 232 -68.74 -19.16 66.58
C TYR A 232 -69.58 -18.63 67.76
N LYS A 233 -69.57 -17.31 68.01
CA LYS A 233 -70.44 -16.69 69.02
C LYS A 233 -71.92 -16.83 68.68
N ALA A 234 -72.29 -16.67 67.41
CA ALA A 234 -73.66 -16.84 66.94
C ALA A 234 -74.13 -18.30 67.14
N GLN A 235 -73.25 -19.27 66.84
CA GLN A 235 -73.52 -20.70 67.08
C GLN A 235 -73.77 -20.99 68.56
N GLN A 236 -72.91 -20.51 69.47
CA GLN A 236 -73.14 -20.67 70.92
C GLN A 236 -74.48 -20.06 71.37
N SER A 237 -74.83 -18.90 70.82
CA SER A 237 -76.09 -18.23 71.11
C SER A 237 -77.28 -19.06 70.61
N LEU A 238 -77.17 -19.64 69.41
CA LEU A 238 -78.18 -20.54 68.84
C LEU A 238 -78.36 -21.80 69.70
N ASP A 239 -77.27 -22.46 70.09
CA ASP A 239 -77.31 -23.65 70.95
C ASP A 239 -77.98 -23.33 72.31
N LEU A 240 -77.70 -22.16 72.87
CA LEU A 240 -78.34 -21.68 74.10
C LEU A 240 -79.85 -21.46 73.90
N ILE A 241 -80.26 -20.86 72.79
CA ILE A 241 -81.68 -20.66 72.45
C ILE A 241 -82.36 -22.03 72.24
N GLN A 242 -81.75 -22.93 71.48
CA GLN A 242 -82.27 -24.29 71.27
C GLN A 242 -82.43 -25.03 72.60
N SER A 243 -81.45 -24.94 73.51
CA SER A 243 -81.56 -25.51 74.86
C SER A 243 -82.71 -24.92 75.68
N LYS A 244 -82.95 -23.60 75.58
CA LYS A 244 -84.10 -22.93 76.22
C LYS A 244 -85.43 -23.36 75.63
N ILE A 245 -85.51 -23.56 74.31
CA ILE A 245 -86.72 -24.08 73.63
C ILE A 245 -87.02 -25.52 74.08
N VAL A 246 -86.00 -26.39 74.14
CA VAL A 246 -86.17 -27.77 74.65
C VAL A 246 -86.65 -27.78 76.10
N LYS A 247 -86.17 -26.86 76.95
CA LYS A 247 -86.68 -26.70 78.32
C LYS A 247 -88.11 -26.16 78.37
N ALA A 248 -88.47 -25.20 77.51
CA ALA A 248 -89.84 -24.68 77.42
C ALA A 248 -90.84 -25.72 76.88
N ALA A 249 -90.38 -26.63 76.02
CA ALA A 249 -91.17 -27.77 75.55
C ALA A 249 -91.29 -28.91 76.59
N GLY A 250 -90.46 -28.92 77.63
CA GLY A 250 -90.47 -29.94 78.70
C GLY A 250 -91.47 -29.68 79.84
N ASP A 251 -92.01 -28.47 79.97
CA ASP A 251 -92.85 -28.03 81.10
C ASP A 251 -94.32 -27.71 80.71
N THR A 252 -94.87 -28.37 79.68
CA THR A 252 -96.33 -28.39 79.45
C THR A 252 -96.77 -29.68 78.77
N SER A 253 -97.45 -30.55 79.52
CA SER A 253 -98.07 -31.76 78.97
C SER A 253 -99.49 -31.49 78.43
N VAL A 254 -99.72 -31.95 77.20
CA VAL A 254 -100.98 -32.33 76.53
C VAL A 254 -101.81 -31.22 75.87
N ILE A 255 -101.77 -31.17 74.52
CA ILE A 255 -102.92 -31.57 73.68
C ILE A 255 -102.41 -32.45 72.52
N GLU A 256 -103.00 -33.64 72.44
CA GLU A 256 -102.91 -34.64 71.38
C GLU A 256 -103.67 -34.23 70.09
N ASN A 257 -103.26 -34.90 69.00
CA ASN A 257 -103.88 -35.04 67.67
C ASN A 257 -103.38 -34.01 66.63
N SER A 258 -102.99 -34.39 65.41
CA SER A 258 -103.34 -35.58 64.63
C SER A 258 -102.27 -35.86 63.57
N ASP A 259 -102.16 -37.14 63.19
CA ASP A 259 -101.64 -37.61 61.90
C ASP A 259 -102.05 -36.71 60.73
N VAL A 260 -101.08 -36.31 59.92
CA VAL A 260 -101.12 -36.31 58.44
C VAL A 260 -99.70 -36.53 57.93
N ALA A 261 -99.46 -37.67 57.29
CA ALA A 261 -98.57 -37.77 56.13
C ALA A 261 -99.46 -38.11 54.92
N PRO A 262 -99.04 -37.95 53.67
CA PRO A 262 -97.86 -37.25 53.12
C PRO A 262 -98.30 -36.15 52.12
N GLU A 263 -97.41 -35.23 51.72
CA GLU A 263 -97.24 -34.81 50.30
C GLU A 263 -96.30 -33.61 50.10
N VAL A 264 -95.36 -33.83 49.18
CA VAL A 264 -94.69 -32.90 48.26
C VAL A 264 -94.02 -31.65 48.84
N GLU A 265 -92.70 -31.74 49.01
CA GLU A 265 -91.80 -30.66 48.55
C GLU A 265 -90.45 -31.27 48.11
N ALA A 266 -90.53 -32.07 47.04
CA ALA A 266 -89.38 -32.54 46.28
C ALA A 266 -88.95 -31.54 45.17
N THR A 267 -89.42 -30.29 45.20
CA THR A 267 -89.30 -29.35 44.07
C THR A 267 -88.27 -28.23 44.23
N GLU A 268 -87.63 -28.05 45.39
CA GLU A 268 -86.52 -27.09 45.55
C GLU A 268 -85.14 -27.75 45.65
N LYS A 269 -85.05 -28.95 46.23
CA LYS A 269 -83.80 -29.70 46.33
C LYS A 269 -83.38 -30.28 44.97
N GLU A 270 -84.35 -30.66 44.13
CA GLU A 270 -84.08 -31.19 42.80
C GLU A 270 -83.70 -30.07 41.82
N THR A 271 -84.34 -28.91 41.84
CA THR A 271 -83.97 -27.72 41.02
C THR A 271 -82.60 -27.15 41.38
N MET A 272 -82.27 -27.03 42.67
CA MET A 272 -80.91 -26.61 43.08
C MET A 272 -79.85 -27.66 42.76
N SER A 273 -80.15 -28.96 42.89
CA SER A 273 -79.20 -30.00 42.49
C SER A 273 -79.00 -30.08 40.98
N VAL A 274 -80.05 -29.86 40.19
CA VAL A 274 -79.98 -29.83 38.71
C VAL A 274 -79.22 -28.59 38.24
N SER A 275 -79.45 -27.42 38.86
CA SER A 275 -78.70 -26.19 38.60
C SER A 275 -77.21 -26.35 38.95
N LEU A 276 -76.90 -26.90 40.12
CA LEU A 276 -75.52 -27.12 40.54
C LEU A 276 -74.81 -28.14 39.65
N ASN A 277 -75.50 -29.24 39.27
CA ASN A 277 -74.95 -30.22 38.32
C ASN A 277 -74.74 -29.61 36.92
N GLN A 278 -75.59 -28.68 36.49
CA GLN A 278 -75.41 -27.96 35.22
C GLN A 278 -74.23 -26.99 35.28
N SER A 279 -74.04 -26.27 36.40
CA SER A 279 -72.87 -25.42 36.62
C SER A 279 -71.57 -26.22 36.71
N VAL A 280 -71.58 -27.39 37.36
CA VAL A 280 -70.43 -28.30 37.42
C VAL A 280 -70.07 -28.81 36.02
N ARG A 281 -71.06 -29.14 35.18
CA ARG A 281 -70.80 -29.53 33.77
C ARG A 281 -70.21 -28.39 32.95
N GLN A 282 -70.69 -27.16 33.14
CA GLN A 282 -70.14 -25.98 32.44
C GLN A 282 -68.69 -25.72 32.85
N LEU A 283 -68.37 -25.81 34.14
CA LEU A 283 -67.00 -25.67 34.63
C LEU A 283 -66.08 -26.80 34.12
N GLN A 284 -66.58 -28.04 34.04
CA GLN A 284 -65.83 -29.14 33.43
C GLN A 284 -65.55 -28.91 31.93
N GLN A 285 -66.51 -28.39 31.17
CA GLN A 285 -66.32 -28.07 29.75
C GLN A 285 -65.29 -26.95 29.54
N LEU A 286 -65.35 -25.88 30.35
CA LEU A 286 -64.38 -24.79 30.28
C LEU A 286 -62.97 -25.26 30.65
N LEU A 287 -62.84 -26.08 31.70
CA LEU A 287 -61.54 -26.66 32.08
C LEU A 287 -60.98 -27.57 30.99
N GLN A 288 -61.82 -28.35 30.31
CA GLN A 288 -61.40 -29.20 29.20
C GLN A 288 -60.96 -28.37 27.99
N ALA A 289 -61.67 -27.28 27.69
CA ALA A 289 -61.29 -26.34 26.62
C ALA A 289 -59.94 -25.66 26.90
N VAL A 290 -59.74 -25.16 28.12
CA VAL A 290 -58.47 -24.53 28.54
C VAL A 290 -57.31 -25.53 28.48
N ASN A 291 -57.51 -26.77 28.95
CA ASN A 291 -56.48 -27.82 28.86
C ASN A 291 -56.13 -28.17 27.41
N GLN A 292 -57.11 -28.23 26.49
CA GLN A 292 -56.83 -28.42 25.07
C GLN A 292 -56.06 -27.24 24.46
N GLN A 293 -56.37 -26.02 24.88
CA GLN A 293 -55.68 -24.81 24.42
C GLN A 293 -54.22 -24.77 24.89
N LEU A 294 -53.96 -25.09 26.16
CA LEU A 294 -52.62 -25.23 26.71
C LEU A 294 -51.83 -26.37 26.06
N THR A 295 -52.48 -27.47 25.72
CA THR A 295 -51.82 -28.59 25.01
C THR A 295 -51.44 -28.16 23.58
N LYS A 296 -52.33 -27.44 22.89
CA LYS A 296 -52.04 -26.88 21.55
C LYS A 296 -50.95 -25.83 21.59
N GLU A 297 -50.93 -24.93 22.57
CA GLU A 297 -49.83 -23.97 22.73
C GLU A 297 -48.51 -24.70 22.98
N ARG A 298 -48.50 -25.71 23.86
CA ARG A 298 -47.30 -26.52 24.13
C ARG A 298 -46.78 -27.24 22.89
N GLU A 299 -47.66 -27.81 22.06
CA GLU A 299 -47.29 -28.42 20.78
C GLU A 299 -46.80 -27.37 19.77
N HIS A 300 -47.38 -26.17 19.77
CA HIS A 300 -46.96 -25.08 18.88
C HIS A 300 -45.54 -24.60 19.19
N TYR A 301 -45.17 -24.53 20.48
CA TYR A 301 -43.80 -24.19 20.90
C TYR A 301 -42.78 -25.32 20.68
N GLN A 302 -43.20 -26.59 20.58
CA GLN A 302 -42.31 -27.72 20.27
C GLN A 302 -42.02 -27.89 18.76
N ILE A 303 -42.78 -27.21 17.89
CA ILE A 303 -42.59 -27.24 16.42
C ILE A 303 -41.69 -26.07 15.93
N ILE A 304 -41.36 -25.12 16.82
CA ILE A 304 -40.60 -23.89 16.51
C ILE A 304 -39.12 -23.96 16.98
N GLU A 305 -38.69 -25.04 17.62
CA GLU A 305 -37.27 -25.43 17.81
C GLU A 305 -36.81 -26.45 16.75
#